data_AF-A0A7Y9XPY8-F1
#
_entry.id   AF-A0A7Y9XPY8-F1
#
_cell.length_a   1.000
_cell.length_b   1.000
_cell.length_c   1.000
_cell.angle_alpha   90.00
_cell.angle_beta   90.00
_cell.angle_gamma   90.00
#
_symmetry.space_group_name_H-M   'P 1'
#
loop_
_entity.id
_entity.type
_entity.pdbx_description
1 polymer ?
#
loop_
_entity_poly.entity_id
_entity_poly.type
_entity_poly.pdbx_seq_one_letter_code
_entity_poly.pdbx_strand_id
1 'polypeptide(L)'
;MNANRHIERHQLPYYLNVFNAFTDKPIGHLGNVSLDGLMLISQLPVLVGGCFDMRLKIPGPDALRHIDFSATCLWCREDVTPGGFDSGFALTAPPAEYVEMVEALRYYFSFHPLAASV
;
A
#
# COMPACT_ATOMS: atom_id res chain seq x y z
N MET A 1 20.48 8.43 -7.81
CA MET A 1 21.10 7.51 -6.84
C MET A 1 20.03 6.50 -6.43
N ASN A 2 19.86 5.44 -7.21
CA ASN A 2 18.89 4.37 -6.92
C ASN A 2 19.55 3.40 -5.94
N ALA A 3 19.44 3.67 -4.65
CA ALA A 3 19.70 2.63 -3.66
C ALA A 3 18.58 1.61 -3.83
N ASN A 4 18.93 0.43 -4.32
CA ASN A 4 18.05 -0.73 -4.45
C ASN A 4 17.45 -1.05 -3.08
N ARG A 5 16.29 -0.48 -2.75
CA ARG A 5 15.55 -0.80 -1.53
C ARG A 5 14.83 -2.12 -1.76
N HIS A 6 15.59 -3.21 -1.72
CA HIS A 6 14.99 -4.53 -1.69
C HIS A 6 14.17 -4.66 -0.41
N ILE A 7 12.90 -5.01 -0.57
CA ILE A 7 12.03 -5.33 0.55
C ILE A 7 12.46 -6.71 1.05
N GLU A 8 12.90 -6.80 2.30
CA GLU A 8 13.09 -8.10 2.94
C GLU A 8 11.74 -8.70 3.33
N ARG A 9 11.63 -10.03 3.36
CA ARG A 9 10.34 -10.71 3.63
C ARG A 9 9.68 -10.27 4.93
N HIS A 10 10.47 -10.01 5.97
CA HIS A 10 9.98 -9.54 7.27
C HIS A 10 9.54 -8.06 7.27
N GLN A 11 9.95 -7.28 6.25
CA GLN A 11 9.56 -5.88 6.08
C GLN A 11 8.24 -5.74 5.31
N LEU A 12 7.85 -6.75 4.52
CA LEU A 12 6.65 -6.71 3.69
C LEU A 12 5.38 -6.23 4.44
N PRO A 13 5.09 -6.67 5.69
CA PRO A 13 3.89 -6.21 6.40
C PRO A 13 3.79 -4.68 6.56
N TYR A 14 4.93 -3.98 6.66
CA TYR A 14 4.95 -2.51 6.76
C TYR A 14 4.54 -1.82 5.45
N TYR A 15 4.79 -2.46 4.32
CA TYR A 15 4.38 -1.97 3.01
C TYR A 15 2.90 -2.25 2.74
N LEU A 16 2.28 -3.19 3.45
CA LEU A 16 0.90 -3.60 3.22
C LEU A 16 -0.11 -2.94 4.16
N ASN A 17 0.31 -2.43 5.33
CA ASN A 17 -0.60 -1.87 6.33
C ASN A 17 -0.90 -0.39 6.11
N VAL A 18 -2.17 -0.06 5.86
CA VAL A 18 -2.63 1.30 5.59
C VAL A 18 -3.35 1.89 6.80
N PHE A 19 -2.99 3.13 7.13
CA PHE A 19 -3.51 3.88 8.27
C PHE A 19 -4.23 5.14 7.79
N ASN A 20 -5.12 5.65 8.63
CA ASN A 20 -5.70 6.97 8.47
C ASN A 20 -4.65 8.02 8.86
N ALA A 21 -4.35 8.97 7.97
CA ALA A 21 -3.26 9.92 8.16
C ALA A 21 -3.47 10.87 9.36
N PHE A 22 -4.72 11.14 9.74
CA PHE A 22 -5.07 12.05 10.84
C PHE A 22 -5.16 11.35 12.20
N THR A 23 -5.82 10.19 12.24
CA THR A 23 -6.12 9.48 13.50
C THR A 23 -5.10 8.40 13.82
N ASP A 24 -4.24 8.07 12.86
CA ASP A 24 -3.22 7.01 12.95
C ASP A 24 -3.80 5.60 13.18
N LYS A 25 -5.11 5.45 13.05
CA LYS A 25 -5.82 4.16 13.16
C LYS A 25 -5.67 3.34 11.89
N PRO A 26 -5.57 2.00 11.98
CA PRO A 26 -5.52 1.14 10.81
C PRO A 26 -6.84 1.23 10.03
N ILE A 27 -6.75 1.32 8.71
CA ILE A 27 -7.90 1.27 7.78
C ILE A 27 -8.03 -0.12 7.17
N GLY A 28 -6.91 -0.73 6.80
CA GLY A 28 -6.89 -2.03 6.13
C GLY A 28 -5.52 -2.38 5.57
N HIS A 29 -5.51 -3.36 4.69
CA HIS A 29 -4.31 -3.85 4.01
C HIS A 29 -4.39 -3.60 2.50
N LEU A 30 -3.26 -3.32 1.86
CA LEU A 30 -3.17 -3.31 0.41
C LEU A 30 -3.43 -4.71 -0.14
N GLY A 31 -4.46 -4.85 -0.96
CA GLY A 31 -4.69 -6.03 -1.79
C GLY A 31 -4.06 -5.92 -3.17
N ASN A 32 -4.00 -4.71 -3.73
CA ASN A 32 -3.31 -4.40 -4.99
C ASN A 32 -2.89 -2.93 -5.04
N VAL A 33 -1.90 -2.60 -5.86
CA VAL A 33 -1.43 -1.24 -6.12
C VAL A 33 -1.10 -1.02 -7.59
N SER A 34 -1.35 0.19 -8.06
CA SER A 34 -0.87 0.71 -9.35
C SER A 34 -0.39 2.14 -9.16
N LEU A 35 0.05 2.80 -10.23
CA LEU A 35 0.41 4.22 -10.14
C LEU A 35 -0.81 5.14 -9.97
N ASP A 36 -1.98 4.68 -10.42
CA ASP A 36 -3.21 5.50 -10.47
C ASP A 36 -4.21 5.12 -9.36
N GLY A 37 -3.96 4.05 -8.61
CA GLY A 37 -4.90 3.59 -7.61
C GLY A 37 -4.39 2.42 -6.76
N LEU A 38 -5.26 1.96 -5.87
CA LEU A 38 -5.02 0.80 -5.02
C LEU A 38 -6.32 0.10 -4.66
N MET A 39 -6.19 -1.12 -4.16
CA MET A 39 -7.29 -1.86 -3.53
C MET A 39 -6.96 -2.06 -2.05
N LEU A 40 -7.91 -1.75 -1.17
CA LEU A 40 -7.83 -2.07 0.26
C LEU A 40 -8.73 -3.24 0.59
N ILE A 41 -8.23 -4.08 1.50
CA ILE A 41 -8.97 -5.10 2.22
C ILE A 41 -9.17 -4.60 3.65
N SER A 42 -10.41 -4.43 4.09
CA SER A 42 -10.76 -3.88 5.40
C SER A 42 -11.82 -4.71 6.13
N GLN A 43 -11.90 -4.61 7.46
CA GLN A 43 -12.95 -5.28 8.25
C GLN A 43 -14.28 -4.51 8.24
N LEU A 44 -14.23 -3.21 7.93
CA LEU A 44 -15.39 -2.34 7.90
C LEU A 44 -15.59 -1.82 6.46
N PRO A 45 -16.83 -1.63 6.03
CA PRO A 45 -17.11 -1.06 4.72
C PRO A 45 -16.62 0.38 4.64
N VAL A 46 -16.09 0.76 3.48
CA VAL A 46 -15.63 2.13 3.19
C VAL A 46 -16.70 2.88 2.42
N LEU A 47 -16.88 4.17 2.75
CA LEU A 47 -17.82 5.04 2.06
C LEU A 47 -17.38 5.29 0.61
N VAL A 48 -18.17 4.81 -0.35
CA VAL A 48 -17.99 5.08 -1.78
C VAL A 48 -18.18 6.57 -2.09
N GLY A 49 -17.31 7.13 -2.92
CA GLY A 49 -17.23 8.56 -3.23
C GLY A 49 -16.48 9.39 -2.19
N GLY A 50 -16.18 8.83 -1.02
CA GLY A 50 -15.36 9.47 0.00
C GLY A 50 -13.89 9.60 -0.44
N CYS A 51 -13.28 10.74 -0.15
CA CYS A 51 -11.84 10.95 -0.26
C CYS A 51 -11.19 10.75 1.10
N PHE A 52 -10.13 9.95 1.15
CA PHE A 52 -9.47 9.55 2.39
C PHE A 52 -7.99 9.89 2.33
N ASP A 53 -7.49 10.56 3.36
CA ASP A 53 -6.06 10.74 3.58
C ASP A 53 -5.50 9.51 4.32
N MET A 54 -4.63 8.81 3.61
CA MET A 54 -4.06 7.54 3.99
C MET A 54 -2.55 7.68 4.24
N ARG A 55 -2.02 6.78 5.07
CA ARG A 55 -0.62 6.71 5.44
C ARG A 55 -0.12 5.28 5.39
N LEU A 56 1.04 5.07 4.79
CA LEU A 56 1.87 3.88 4.98
C LEU A 56 3.04 4.23 5.89
N LYS A 57 3.48 3.26 6.69
CA LYS A 57 4.58 3.42 7.66
C LYS A 57 5.70 2.42 7.34
N ILE A 58 6.66 2.86 6.56
CA ILE A 58 7.73 2.01 6.03
C ILE A 58 8.99 2.15 6.90
N PRO A 59 9.74 1.07 7.18
CA PRO A 59 11.02 1.16 7.86
C PRO A 59 12.02 2.01 7.07
N GLY A 60 12.54 3.06 7.71
CA GLY A 60 13.69 3.84 7.24
C GLY A 60 14.95 3.53 8.06
N PRO A 61 16.12 4.06 7.65
CA PRO A 61 17.39 3.81 8.35
C PRO A 61 17.39 4.23 9.82
N ASP A 62 16.82 5.40 10.11
CA ASP A 62 16.85 6.00 11.46
C ASP A 62 15.46 6.00 12.14
N ALA A 63 14.39 5.99 11.36
CA ALA A 63 13.00 6.06 11.84
C ALA A 63 12.02 5.50 10.81
N LEU A 64 10.76 5.31 11.23
CA LEU A 64 9.67 5.03 10.29
C LEU A 64 9.50 6.22 9.33
N ARG A 65 9.55 5.93 8.03
CA ARG A 65 9.17 6.84 6.96
C ARG A 65 7.66 6.73 6.73
N HIS A 66 6.97 7.87 6.76
CA HIS A 66 5.57 7.94 6.39
C HIS A 66 5.44 8.27 4.90
N ILE A 67 4.51 7.59 4.22
CA ILE A 67 4.05 7.94 2.87
C ILE A 67 2.58 8.30 2.99
N ASP A 68 2.29 9.58 2.88
CA ASP A 68 0.94 10.11 2.98
C ASP A 68 0.38 10.37 1.58
N PHE A 69 -0.84 9.92 1.32
CA PHE A 69 -1.50 10.07 0.02
C PHE A 69 -3.01 10.12 0.19
N SER A 70 -3.68 10.84 -0.72
CA SER A 70 -5.15 10.94 -0.73
C SER A 70 -5.73 10.10 -1.87
N ALA A 71 -6.80 9.38 -1.58
CA ALA A 71 -7.46 8.52 -2.56
C ALA A 71 -8.99 8.52 -2.40
N THR A 72 -9.72 8.50 -3.51
CA THR A 72 -11.18 8.45 -3.55
C THR A 72 -11.66 7.02 -3.74
N CYS A 73 -12.54 6.54 -2.85
CA CYS A 73 -13.17 5.23 -2.96
C CYS A 73 -14.14 5.21 -4.14
N LEU A 74 -13.94 4.30 -5.10
CA LEU A 74 -14.79 4.15 -6.28
C LEU A 74 -15.85 3.06 -6.11
N TRP A 75 -15.54 2.04 -5.32
CA TRP A 75 -16.44 0.93 -5.03
C TRP A 75 -16.02 0.25 -3.73
N CYS A 76 -16.98 -0.37 -3.05
CA CYS A 76 -16.78 -1.20 -1.85
C CYS A 76 -17.70 -2.42 -1.97
N ARG A 77 -17.17 -3.61 -1.72
CA ARG A 77 -17.89 -4.89 -1.83
C ARG A 77 -17.46 -5.80 -0.69
N GLU A 78 -18.36 -6.66 -0.22
CA GLU A 78 -17.97 -7.72 0.70
C GLU A 78 -17.06 -8.72 -0.03
N ASP A 79 -16.00 -9.15 0.64
CA ASP A 79 -15.07 -10.17 0.12
C ASP A 79 -15.76 -11.55 0.14
N VAL A 80 -15.20 -12.52 -0.59
CA VAL A 80 -15.58 -13.93 -0.54
C VAL A 80 -15.46 -14.48 0.88
N THR A 81 -14.54 -13.94 1.68
CA THR A 81 -14.41 -14.23 3.12
C THR A 81 -15.42 -13.40 3.92
N PRO A 82 -16.35 -14.02 4.66
CA PRO A 82 -17.33 -13.28 5.46
C PRO A 82 -16.67 -12.32 6.45
N GLY A 83 -17.15 -11.08 6.48
CA GLY A 83 -16.65 -10.03 7.39
C GLY A 83 -15.45 -9.23 6.88
N GLY A 84 -15.00 -9.45 5.64
CA GLY A 84 -14.04 -8.60 4.93
C GLY A 84 -14.72 -7.76 3.85
N PHE A 85 -14.12 -6.62 3.52
CA PHE A 85 -14.54 -5.76 2.42
C PHE A 85 -13.36 -5.42 1.52
N ASP A 86 -13.55 -5.58 0.22
CA ASP A 86 -12.67 -5.05 -0.80
C ASP A 86 -13.15 -3.68 -1.25
N SER A 87 -12.24 -2.72 -1.32
CA SER A 87 -12.52 -1.37 -1.77
C SER A 87 -11.46 -0.89 -2.76
N GLY A 88 -11.89 -0.42 -3.93
CA GLY A 88 -10.98 0.15 -4.93
C GLY A 88 -10.94 1.67 -4.85
N PHE A 89 -9.74 2.23 -4.93
CA PHE A 89 -9.51 3.67 -4.83
C PHE A 89 -8.74 4.19 -6.04
N ALA A 90 -9.10 5.40 -6.47
CA ALA A 90 -8.29 6.21 -7.38
C ALA A 90 -7.46 7.22 -6.59
N LEU A 91 -6.19 7.37 -6.96
CA LEU A 91 -5.29 8.37 -6.39
C LEU A 91 -5.54 9.73 -7.05
N THR A 92 -5.57 10.79 -6.26
CA THR A 92 -5.75 12.15 -6.79
C THR A 92 -4.44 12.75 -7.30
N ALA A 93 -3.37 12.57 -6.53
CA ALA A 93 -2.02 13.04 -6.85
C ALA A 93 -1.00 12.21 -6.04
N PRO A 94 -0.53 11.06 -6.58
CA PRO A 94 0.38 10.20 -5.85
C PRO A 94 1.74 10.91 -5.63
N PRO A 95 2.28 10.93 -4.40
CA PRO A 95 3.60 11.47 -4.16
C PRO A 95 4.70 10.58 -4.76
N ALA A 96 5.89 11.12 -4.98
CA ALA A 96 7.02 10.36 -5.54
C ALA A 96 7.35 9.12 -4.69
N GLU A 97 7.21 9.24 -3.38
CA GLU A 97 7.42 8.18 -2.41
C GLU A 97 6.46 7.00 -2.60
N TYR A 98 5.22 7.27 -3.01
CA TYR A 98 4.25 6.23 -3.34
C TYR A 98 4.67 5.47 -4.60
N VAL A 99 5.12 6.20 -5.63
CA VAL A 99 5.65 5.59 -6.86
C VAL A 99 6.87 4.71 -6.57
N GLU A 100 7.82 5.18 -5.75
CA GLU A 100 8.96 4.38 -5.29
C GLU A 100 8.51 3.09 -4.59
N MET A 101 7.48 3.17 -3.74
CA MET A 101 6.93 2.01 -3.05
C MET A 101 6.29 1.01 -4.03
N VAL A 102 5.54 1.49 -5.03
CA VAL A 102 4.94 0.63 -6.05
C VAL A 102 6.04 -0.13 -6.81
N GLU A 103 7.11 0.55 -7.20
CA GLU A 103 8.25 -0.09 -7.85
C GLU A 103 8.97 -1.10 -6.94
N ALA A 104 9.14 -0.78 -5.66
CA ALA A 104 9.73 -1.71 -4.69
C ALA A 104 8.87 -2.98 -4.50
N LEU A 105 7.54 -2.84 -4.45
CA LEU A 105 6.62 -3.97 -4.39
C LEU A 105 6.62 -4.78 -5.69
N ARG A 106 6.64 -4.13 -6.86
CA ARG A 106 6.78 -4.80 -8.16
C ARG A 106 8.04 -5.64 -8.21
N TYR A 107 9.16 -5.07 -7.79
CA TYR A 107 10.43 -5.77 -7.72
C TYR A 107 10.37 -6.96 -6.76
N TYR A 108 9.83 -6.78 -5.55
CA TYR A 108 9.71 -7.83 -4.54
C TYR A 108 8.89 -9.04 -5.02
N PHE A 109 7.78 -8.82 -5.71
CA PHE A 109 6.91 -9.89 -6.22
C PHE A 109 7.35 -10.43 -7.60
N SER A 110 8.42 -9.90 -8.19
CA SER A 110 8.96 -10.39 -9.45
C SER A 110 9.89 -11.58 -9.23
N PHE A 111 9.79 -12.58 -10.12
CA PHE A 111 10.73 -13.68 -10.16
C PHE A 111 12.05 -13.23 -10.78
N HIS A 112 13.05 -13.03 -9.94
CA HIS A 112 14.42 -12.82 -10.39
C HIS A 112 15.11 -14.18 -10.52
N PRO A 113 15.77 -14.49 -11.65
CA PRO A 113 16.58 -15.68 -11.74
C PRO A 113 17.64 -15.63 -10.63
N LEU A 114 17.82 -16.72 -9.87
CA LEU A 114 18.96 -16.83 -8.96
C LEU A 114 20.20 -16.56 -9.82
N ALA A 115 20.93 -15.49 -9.52
CA ALA A 115 22.30 -15.37 -10.00
C ALA A 115 22.99 -16.64 -9.49
N ALA A 116 23.34 -17.54 -10.42
CA ALA A 116 24.14 -18.70 -10.10
C ALA A 116 25.40 -18.16 -9.45
N SER A 117 25.60 -18.45 -8.16
CA SER A 117 26.85 -18.17 -7.47
C SER A 117 27.96 -18.82 -8.28
N VAL A 118 28.76 -18.01 -8.98
CA VAL A 118 30.04 -18.40 -9.57
C VAL A 118 31.11 -18.45 -8.49
#